data_AF-A0A0D2QAX6-F1
#
_entry.id   AF-A0A0D2QAX6-F1
#
_cell.length_a   1.000
_cell.length_b   1.000
_cell.length_c   1.000
_cell.angle_alpha   90.00
_cell.angle_beta   90.00
_cell.angle_gamma   90.00
#
_symmetry.space_group_name_H-M   'P 1'
#
loop_
_entity.id
_entity.type
_entity.pdbx_description
1 polymer ?
#
loop_
_entity_poly.entity_id
_entity_poly.type
_entity_poly.pdbx_seq_one_letter_code
_entity_poly.pdbx_strand_id
1 'polypeptide(L)'
;MDTLSSPAISSVAIDAQVERVKSFSTDINAPLNGLTVALLGEVGTPEEFDELRQRMRSQDQKHREGLQEIQSVLDDLLQNQIMEAMREKVEEEIKSQIDELVREQVAQCLKEHIPPALQDEFAMSKRELEELNLRLHNSESRRANGKLRSEKPNDALATMLMSDGSVSAAYPKDLKGLFSLDADTISALIKEYELPEPVVAEAARDRSRNLNRLMHFCGVRYQLVD
;
A
#
# COMPACT_ATOMS: atom_id res chain seq x y z
N MET A 1 -3.50 -2.26 -5.36
CA MET A 1 -3.51 -2.13 -3.89
C MET A 1 -2.26 -1.36 -3.54
N ASP A 2 -2.33 -0.04 -3.63
CA ASP A 2 -1.25 0.83 -3.21
C ASP A 2 -1.79 1.73 -2.11
N THR A 3 -1.01 1.75 -1.04
CA THR A 3 -1.33 2.32 0.25
C THR A 3 -1.52 3.83 0.16
N LEU A 4 -2.66 4.27 0.72
CA LEU A 4 -3.00 5.63 1.12
C LEU A 4 -1.78 6.36 1.71
N SER A 5 -1.07 7.13 0.89
CA SER A 5 -0.13 8.14 1.36
C SER A 5 -0.90 9.44 1.54
N SER A 6 -1.58 9.50 2.69
CA SER A 6 -2.20 10.72 3.20
C SER A 6 -1.13 11.82 3.27
N PRO A 7 -1.35 13.03 2.74
CA PRO A 7 -0.38 14.10 2.89
C PRO A 7 -0.28 14.41 4.38
N ALA A 8 0.94 14.28 4.90
CA ALA A 8 1.32 14.77 6.21
C ALA A 8 1.12 16.29 6.24
N ILE A 9 -0.12 16.72 6.50
CA ILE A 9 -0.45 18.09 6.87
C ILE A 9 0.24 18.30 8.22
N SER A 10 1.47 18.82 8.13
CA SER A 10 2.35 19.30 9.19
C SER A 10 1.85 19.02 10.60
N SER A 11 2.03 17.77 11.06
CA SER A 11 1.80 17.43 12.48
C SER A 11 2.59 18.37 13.39
N VAL A 12 3.73 18.85 12.91
CA VAL A 12 4.61 19.83 13.55
C VAL A 12 3.90 21.17 13.81
N ALA A 13 3.04 21.66 12.90
CA ALA A 13 2.32 22.92 13.09
C ALA A 13 1.19 22.79 14.13
N ILE A 14 0.49 21.65 14.11
CA ILE A 14 -0.56 21.33 15.10
C ILE A 14 0.08 21.08 16.47
N ASP A 15 1.16 20.30 16.53
CA ASP A 15 1.90 20.02 17.77
C ASP A 15 2.49 21.29 18.39
N ALA A 16 3.01 22.22 17.56
CA ALA A 16 3.51 23.50 18.05
C ALA A 16 2.41 24.42 18.60
N GLN A 17 1.20 24.38 18.05
CA GLN A 17 0.06 25.13 18.60
C GLN A 17 -0.52 24.45 19.84
N VAL A 18 -0.56 23.12 19.87
CA VAL A 18 -0.99 22.34 21.04
C VAL A 18 -0.03 22.50 22.22
N GLU A 19 1.28 22.52 21.98
CA GLU A 19 2.30 22.86 22.99
C GLU A 19 2.08 24.26 23.56
N ARG A 20 1.73 25.24 22.71
CA ARG A 20 1.46 26.63 23.11
C ARG A 20 0.20 26.75 23.98
N VAL A 21 -0.84 25.97 23.68
CA VAL A 21 -2.06 25.88 24.51
C VAL A 21 -1.79 25.14 25.83
N LYS A 22 -0.95 24.09 25.80
CA LYS A 22 -0.56 23.35 27.02
C LYS A 22 0.29 24.21 27.97
N SER A 23 1.28 24.95 27.45
CA SER A 23 2.11 25.84 28.26
C SER A 23 1.27 26.96 28.91
N PHE A 24 0.28 27.48 28.19
CA PHE A 24 -0.65 28.47 28.72
C PHE A 24 -1.58 27.88 29.82
N SER A 25 -2.06 26.65 29.65
CA SER A 25 -2.85 25.94 30.67
C SER A 25 -2.04 25.68 31.95
N THR A 26 -0.74 25.39 31.84
CA THR A 26 0.13 25.26 33.01
C THR A 26 0.37 26.58 33.74
N ASP A 27 0.47 27.70 33.00
CA ASP A 27 0.62 29.04 33.59
C ASP A 27 -0.65 29.51 34.31
N ILE A 28 -1.84 29.08 33.87
CA ILE A 28 -3.12 29.36 34.55
C ILE A 28 -3.27 28.54 35.86
N ASN A 29 -2.78 27.30 35.89
CA ASN A 29 -2.96 26.40 37.04
C ASN A 29 -1.95 26.63 38.17
N ALA A 30 -0.78 27.18 37.89
CA ALA A 30 0.24 27.48 38.90
C ALA A 30 -0.25 28.37 40.07
N PRO A 31 -0.99 29.48 39.87
CA PRO A 31 -1.47 30.31 40.97
C PRO A 31 -2.68 29.74 41.73
N LEU A 32 -3.48 28.86 41.11
CA LEU A 32 -4.62 28.20 41.78
C LEU A 32 -4.16 27.26 42.91
N ASN A 33 -3.02 26.59 42.73
CA ASN A 33 -2.40 25.78 43.78
C ASN A 33 -1.80 26.63 44.93
N GLY A 34 -1.47 27.90 44.68
CA GLY A 34 -1.06 28.83 45.74
C GLY A 34 -2.25 29.34 46.57
N LEU A 35 -3.44 29.43 45.96
CA LEU A 35 -4.66 29.94 46.59
C LEU A 35 -5.28 28.94 47.57
N THR A 36 -5.14 27.63 47.33
CA THR A 36 -5.53 26.57 48.28
C THR A 36 -4.64 26.50 49.51
N VAL A 37 -3.36 26.92 49.40
CA VAL A 37 -2.44 27.01 50.55
C VAL A 37 -2.75 28.23 51.42
N ALA A 38 -3.16 29.36 50.81
CA ALA A 38 -3.50 30.58 51.55
C ALA A 38 -4.86 30.50 52.28
N LEU A 39 -5.83 29.73 51.78
CA LEU A 39 -7.18 29.66 52.38
C LEU A 39 -7.25 28.85 53.69
N LEU A 40 -6.16 28.18 54.07
CA LEU A 40 -6.08 27.30 55.26
C LEU A 40 -5.28 27.90 56.43
N GLY A 41 -4.74 29.12 56.31
CA GLY A 41 -3.94 29.77 57.36
C GLY A 41 -4.38 31.20 57.67
N GLU A 42 -4.92 31.39 58.88
CA GLU A 42 -5.20 32.67 59.58
C GLU A 42 -6.15 33.69 58.92
N VAL A 43 -6.89 34.43 59.77
CA VAL A 43 -7.84 35.47 59.37
C VAL A 43 -7.05 36.68 58.89
N GLY A 44 -6.85 36.76 57.58
CA GLY A 44 -6.09 37.83 56.92
C GLY A 44 -6.60 39.23 57.21
N THR A 45 -5.67 40.18 57.22
CA THR A 45 -5.95 41.61 57.43
C THR A 45 -6.81 42.18 56.28
N PRO A 46 -7.58 43.27 56.48
CA PRO A 46 -8.42 43.85 55.42
C PRO A 46 -7.64 44.25 54.16
N GLU A 47 -6.35 44.54 54.28
CA GLU A 47 -5.45 44.87 53.15
C GLU A 47 -5.19 43.65 52.25
N GLU A 48 -5.06 42.44 52.82
CA GLU A 48 -4.87 41.19 52.07
C GLU A 48 -6.12 40.82 51.24
N PHE A 49 -7.32 41.19 51.72
CA PHE A 49 -8.56 40.99 50.98
C PHE A 49 -8.68 41.89 49.74
N ASP A 50 -8.20 43.13 49.82
CA ASP A 50 -8.19 44.05 48.69
C ASP A 50 -7.14 43.64 47.64
N GLU A 51 -5.95 43.18 48.08
CA GLU A 51 -4.97 42.57 47.18
C GLU A 51 -5.52 41.31 46.49
N LEU A 52 -6.20 40.44 47.22
CA LEU A 52 -6.81 39.23 46.65
C LEU A 52 -7.89 39.59 45.62
N ARG A 53 -8.76 40.57 45.91
CA ARG A 53 -9.76 41.06 44.95
C ARG A 53 -9.13 41.65 43.70
N GLN A 54 -8.04 42.40 43.87
CA GLN A 54 -7.31 42.97 42.74
C GLN A 54 -6.65 41.88 41.88
N ARG A 55 -6.08 40.85 42.52
CA ARG A 55 -5.54 39.67 41.82
C ARG A 55 -6.63 38.91 41.08
N MET A 56 -7.77 38.64 41.70
CA MET A 56 -8.90 37.97 41.03
C MET A 56 -9.40 38.76 39.82
N ARG A 57 -9.55 40.09 39.94
CA ARG A 57 -9.94 40.94 38.79
C ARG A 57 -8.91 40.91 37.67
N SER A 58 -7.62 40.96 38.01
CA SER A 58 -6.55 40.88 37.00
C SER A 58 -6.52 39.51 36.32
N GLN A 59 -6.83 38.44 37.06
CA GLN A 59 -6.88 37.08 36.54
C GLN A 59 -8.13 36.86 35.67
N ASP A 60 -9.29 37.34 36.09
CA ASP A 60 -10.53 37.29 35.30
C ASP A 60 -10.37 38.05 33.98
N GLN A 61 -9.65 39.17 33.99
CA GLN A 61 -9.34 39.94 32.78
C GLN A 61 -8.44 39.14 31.84
N LYS A 62 -7.35 38.55 32.36
CA LYS A 62 -6.47 37.66 31.58
C LYS A 62 -7.20 36.43 31.04
N HIS A 63 -8.11 35.86 31.81
CA HIS A 63 -8.92 34.72 31.37
C HIS A 63 -9.88 35.12 30.25
N ARG A 64 -10.51 36.30 30.31
CA ARG A 64 -11.35 36.79 29.19
C ARG A 64 -10.53 37.04 27.93
N GLU A 65 -9.37 37.66 28.06
CA GLU A 65 -8.47 37.91 26.92
C GLU A 65 -8.01 36.59 26.30
N GLY A 66 -7.57 35.62 27.11
CA GLY A 66 -7.20 34.28 26.64
C GLY A 66 -8.37 33.51 26.00
N LEU A 67 -9.59 33.63 26.53
CA LEU A 67 -10.77 33.02 25.92
C LEU A 67 -11.10 33.65 24.56
N GLN A 68 -10.95 34.96 24.41
CA GLN A 68 -11.14 35.64 23.12
C GLN A 68 -10.09 35.22 22.10
N GLU A 69 -8.82 35.07 22.51
CA GLU A 69 -7.77 34.57 21.63
C GLU A 69 -8.06 33.13 21.18
N ILE A 70 -8.41 32.24 22.12
CA ILE A 70 -8.79 30.85 21.79
C ILE A 70 -9.97 30.82 20.83
N GLN A 71 -10.98 31.68 21.04
CA GLN A 71 -12.14 31.76 20.17
C GLN A 71 -11.76 32.22 18.76
N SER A 72 -10.89 33.22 18.63
CA SER A 72 -10.40 33.68 17.32
C SER A 72 -9.61 32.60 16.57
N VAL A 73 -8.73 31.88 17.28
CA VAL A 73 -7.97 30.77 16.69
C VAL A 73 -8.90 29.64 16.26
N LEU A 74 -9.91 29.33 17.06
CA LEU A 74 -10.89 28.30 16.71
C LEU A 74 -11.70 28.70 15.48
N ASP A 75 -12.16 29.95 15.40
CA ASP A 75 -12.91 30.45 14.24
C ASP A 75 -12.03 30.43 12.96
N ASP A 76 -10.77 30.82 13.06
CA ASP A 76 -9.82 30.78 11.93
C ASP A 76 -9.50 29.36 11.47
N LEU A 77 -9.30 28.42 12.41
CA LEU A 77 -9.07 27.01 12.11
C LEU A 77 -10.32 26.38 11.47
N LEU A 78 -11.49 26.60 12.06
CA LEU A 78 -12.74 26.04 11.57
C LEU A 78 -13.09 26.61 10.19
N GLN A 79 -12.96 27.92 9.98
CA GLN A 79 -13.32 28.51 8.69
C GLN A 79 -12.32 28.11 7.61
N ASN A 80 -11.03 28.36 7.79
CA ASN A 80 -10.09 28.21 6.69
C ASN A 80 -9.74 26.75 6.44
N GLN A 81 -9.44 25.96 7.48
CA GLN A 81 -8.99 24.58 7.28
C GLN A 81 -10.13 23.65 6.90
N ILE A 82 -11.34 23.83 7.45
CA ILE A 82 -12.48 23.01 7.04
C ILE A 82 -12.93 23.40 5.63
N MET A 83 -12.97 24.69 5.27
CA MET A 83 -13.33 25.07 3.90
C MET A 83 -12.31 24.56 2.88
N GLU A 84 -11.01 24.67 3.16
CA GLU A 84 -9.98 24.11 2.27
C GLU A 84 -10.09 22.59 2.16
N ALA A 85 -10.20 21.87 3.28
CA ALA A 85 -10.32 20.42 3.26
C ALA A 85 -11.63 19.93 2.62
N MET A 86 -12.75 20.64 2.82
CA MET A 86 -14.01 20.33 2.14
C MET A 86 -13.90 20.61 0.64
N ARG A 87 -13.27 21.71 0.24
CA ARG A 87 -13.07 22.03 -1.17
C ARG A 87 -12.24 20.97 -1.86
N GLU A 88 -11.13 20.54 -1.26
CA GLU A 88 -10.29 19.47 -1.82
C GLU A 88 -11.07 18.17 -1.96
N LYS A 89 -11.83 17.76 -0.93
CA LYS A 89 -12.66 16.55 -0.99
C LYS A 89 -13.74 16.63 -2.07
N VAL A 90 -14.41 17.78 -2.19
CA VAL A 90 -15.43 17.99 -3.22
C VAL A 90 -14.82 17.98 -4.61
N GLU A 91 -13.65 18.60 -4.80
CA GLU A 91 -12.94 18.57 -6.08
C GLU A 91 -12.50 17.15 -6.45
N GLU A 92 -12.03 16.34 -5.48
CA GLU A 92 -11.67 14.94 -5.70
C GLU A 92 -12.90 14.08 -6.03
N GLU A 93 -14.00 14.26 -5.31
CA GLU A 93 -15.25 13.54 -5.55
C GLU A 93 -15.85 13.89 -6.92
N ILE A 94 -15.86 15.17 -7.29
CA ILE A 94 -16.31 15.61 -8.62
C ILE A 94 -15.42 15.01 -9.72
N LYS A 95 -14.09 15.01 -9.56
CA LYS A 95 -13.19 14.39 -10.54
C LYS A 95 -13.47 12.90 -10.70
N SER A 96 -13.64 12.18 -9.60
CA SER A 96 -13.97 10.76 -9.61
C SER A 96 -15.29 10.49 -10.34
N GLN A 97 -16.34 11.27 -10.04
CA GLN A 97 -17.64 11.15 -10.71
C GLN A 97 -17.56 11.47 -12.21
N ILE A 98 -16.79 12.51 -12.59
CA ILE A 98 -16.57 12.86 -14.00
C ILE A 98 -15.83 11.72 -14.71
N ASP A 99 -14.77 11.15 -14.12
CA ASP A 99 -14.02 10.05 -14.72
C ASP A 99 -14.90 8.81 -14.94
N GLU A 100 -15.82 8.53 -14.01
CA GLU A 100 -16.78 7.44 -14.14
C GLU A 100 -17.80 7.71 -15.26
N LEU A 101 -18.40 8.91 -15.29
CA LEU A 101 -19.34 9.31 -16.34
C LEU A 101 -18.68 9.32 -17.73
N VAL A 102 -17.45 9.83 -17.85
CA VAL A 102 -16.70 9.84 -19.09
C VAL A 102 -16.40 8.41 -19.54
N ARG A 103 -16.00 7.52 -18.62
CA ARG A 103 -15.75 6.11 -18.95
C ARG A 103 -17.00 5.44 -19.49
N GLU A 104 -18.16 5.67 -18.88
CA GLU A 104 -19.44 5.12 -19.34
C GLU A 104 -19.84 5.69 -20.71
N GLN A 105 -19.77 7.00 -20.88
CA GLN A 105 -20.14 7.67 -22.12
C GLN A 105 -19.21 7.24 -23.27
N VAL A 106 -17.91 7.15 -23.01
CA VAL A 106 -16.93 6.64 -23.98
C VAL A 106 -17.22 5.18 -24.31
N ALA A 107 -17.53 4.33 -23.33
CA ALA A 107 -17.89 2.94 -23.60
C ALA A 107 -19.16 2.81 -24.46
N GLN A 108 -20.16 3.66 -24.26
CA GLN A 108 -21.37 3.71 -25.10
C GLN A 108 -21.04 4.21 -26.52
N CYS A 109 -20.32 5.32 -26.64
CA CYS A 109 -19.93 5.86 -27.94
C CYS A 109 -19.08 4.86 -28.73
N LEU A 110 -18.14 4.17 -28.08
CA LEU A 110 -17.32 3.13 -28.70
C LEU A 110 -18.18 1.95 -29.18
N LYS A 111 -19.21 1.53 -28.42
CA LYS A 111 -20.14 0.48 -28.87
C LYS A 111 -20.95 0.88 -30.08
N GLU A 112 -21.40 2.13 -30.15
CA GLU A 112 -22.22 2.63 -31.26
C GLU A 112 -21.39 2.91 -32.52
N HIS A 113 -20.16 3.40 -32.36
CA HIS A 113 -19.34 3.87 -33.48
C HIS A 113 -18.32 2.84 -33.97
N ILE A 114 -17.98 1.82 -33.18
CA ILE A 114 -17.10 0.74 -33.62
C ILE A 114 -17.95 -0.46 -34.05
N PRO A 115 -17.94 -0.81 -35.36
CA PRO A 115 -18.58 -2.02 -35.86
C PRO A 115 -18.19 -3.26 -35.03
N PRO A 116 -19.13 -4.18 -34.75
CA PRO A 116 -18.86 -5.36 -33.93
C PRO A 116 -17.72 -6.22 -34.50
N ALA A 117 -17.59 -6.27 -35.83
CA ALA A 117 -16.49 -6.97 -36.50
C ALA A 117 -15.09 -6.44 -36.10
N LEU A 118 -14.93 -5.13 -35.91
CA LEU A 118 -13.66 -4.55 -35.47
C LEU A 118 -13.41 -4.77 -33.97
N GLN A 119 -14.47 -4.85 -33.16
CA GLN A 119 -14.34 -5.21 -31.75
C GLN A 119 -13.85 -6.66 -31.60
N ASP A 120 -14.39 -7.57 -32.42
CA ASP A 120 -13.97 -8.96 -32.46
C ASP A 120 -12.52 -9.09 -32.94
N GLU A 121 -12.13 -8.37 -33.99
CA GLU A 121 -10.74 -8.34 -34.48
C GLU A 121 -9.78 -7.81 -33.42
N PHE A 122 -10.15 -6.74 -32.72
CA PHE A 122 -9.36 -6.19 -31.63
C PHE A 122 -9.23 -7.18 -30.46
N ALA A 123 -10.33 -7.86 -30.08
CA ALA A 123 -10.30 -8.87 -29.04
C ALA A 123 -9.41 -10.07 -29.42
N MET A 124 -9.45 -10.49 -30.69
CA MET A 124 -8.57 -11.54 -31.22
C MET A 124 -7.11 -11.09 -31.21
N SER A 125 -6.80 -9.91 -31.74
CA SER A 125 -5.44 -9.37 -31.76
C SER A 125 -4.89 -9.18 -30.35
N LYS A 126 -5.70 -8.74 -29.39
CA LYS A 126 -5.31 -8.63 -27.98
C LYS A 126 -4.94 -10.00 -27.40
N ARG A 127 -5.74 -11.03 -27.64
CA ARG A 127 -5.43 -12.41 -27.20
C ARG A 127 -4.14 -12.92 -27.85
N GLU A 128 -3.95 -12.66 -29.14
CA GLU A 128 -2.71 -13.03 -29.85
C GLU A 128 -1.49 -12.32 -29.25
N LEU A 129 -1.60 -11.03 -28.90
CA LEU A 129 -0.52 -10.30 -28.23
C LEU A 129 -0.23 -10.83 -26.82
N GLU A 130 -1.27 -11.18 -26.05
CA GLU A 130 -1.11 -11.82 -24.74
C GLU A 130 -0.38 -13.16 -24.86
N GLU A 131 -0.76 -13.99 -25.84
CA GLU A 131 -0.09 -15.25 -26.12
C GLU A 131 1.37 -15.04 -26.56
N LEU A 132 1.64 -14.05 -27.42
CA LEU A 132 2.99 -13.70 -27.86
C LEU A 132 3.85 -13.22 -26.69
N ASN A 133 3.30 -12.38 -25.81
CA ASN A 133 4.00 -11.91 -24.62
C ASN A 133 4.34 -13.05 -23.67
N LEU A 134 3.41 -13.98 -23.45
CA LEU A 134 3.63 -15.19 -22.65
C LEU A 134 4.75 -16.04 -23.26
N ARG A 135 4.69 -16.28 -24.58
CA ARG A 135 5.74 -17.04 -25.31
C ARG A 135 7.09 -16.33 -25.25
N LEU A 136 7.12 -15.01 -25.37
CA LEU A 136 8.33 -14.19 -25.29
C LEU A 136 8.92 -14.30 -23.88
N HIS A 137 8.12 -14.06 -22.83
CA HIS A 137 8.55 -14.17 -21.45
C HIS A 137 9.14 -15.56 -21.18
N ASN A 138 8.43 -16.63 -21.54
CA ASN A 138 8.92 -17.99 -21.37
C ASN A 138 10.22 -18.25 -22.17
N SER A 139 10.36 -17.66 -23.36
CA SER A 139 11.60 -17.76 -24.13
C SER A 139 12.76 -17.01 -23.49
N GLU A 140 12.52 -15.82 -22.94
CA GLU A 140 13.51 -15.03 -22.22
C GLU A 140 13.91 -15.71 -20.91
N SER A 141 12.96 -16.24 -20.15
CA SER A 141 13.19 -17.04 -18.95
C SER A 141 14.03 -18.27 -19.26
N ARG A 142 13.72 -19.02 -20.33
CA ARG A 142 14.56 -20.13 -20.81
C ARG A 142 15.98 -19.68 -21.14
N ARG A 143 16.14 -18.52 -21.79
CA ARG A 143 17.46 -17.98 -22.14
C ARG A 143 18.25 -17.54 -20.90
N ALA A 144 17.58 -16.97 -19.90
CA ALA A 144 18.18 -16.61 -18.63
C ALA A 144 18.60 -17.86 -17.84
N ASN A 145 17.71 -18.84 -17.73
CA ASN A 145 17.95 -20.12 -17.06
C ASN A 145 19.08 -20.93 -17.72
N GLY A 146 19.20 -20.87 -19.05
CA GLY A 146 20.28 -21.52 -19.78
C GLY A 146 21.67 -20.93 -19.53
N LYS A 147 21.78 -19.73 -18.93
CA LYS A 147 23.05 -19.13 -18.51
C LYS A 147 23.48 -19.56 -17.10
N LEU A 148 22.58 -20.15 -16.31
CA LEU A 148 22.86 -20.55 -14.94
C LEU A 148 23.88 -21.69 -14.92
N ARG A 149 24.93 -21.55 -14.10
CA ARG A 149 26.04 -22.51 -13.98
C ARG A 149 25.91 -23.36 -12.71
N SER A 150 26.37 -24.61 -12.75
CA SER A 150 26.27 -25.59 -11.65
C SER A 150 27.13 -25.21 -10.45
N GLU A 151 28.12 -24.35 -10.67
CA GLU A 151 28.99 -23.78 -9.64
C GLU A 151 28.25 -22.79 -8.71
N LYS A 152 27.07 -22.29 -9.12
CA LYS A 152 26.26 -21.35 -8.33
C LYS A 152 24.82 -21.85 -8.17
N PRO A 153 24.58 -22.83 -7.29
CA PRO A 153 23.25 -23.42 -7.08
C PRO A 153 22.24 -22.47 -6.40
N ASN A 154 22.71 -21.33 -5.89
CA ASN A 154 21.87 -20.29 -5.28
C ASN A 154 21.46 -19.20 -6.28
N ASP A 155 21.85 -19.30 -7.56
CA ASP A 155 21.39 -18.33 -8.56
C ASP A 155 19.88 -18.53 -8.82
N ALA A 156 19.17 -17.41 -8.88
CA ALA A 156 17.72 -17.37 -9.06
C ALA A 156 17.30 -17.90 -10.43
N LEU A 157 16.27 -18.76 -10.42
CA LEU A 157 15.64 -19.30 -11.61
C LEU A 157 14.58 -18.30 -12.11
N ALA A 158 14.67 -17.92 -13.38
CA ALA A 158 13.65 -17.11 -14.02
C ALA A 158 12.33 -17.88 -14.08
N THR A 159 11.24 -17.18 -13.79
CA THR A 159 9.88 -17.74 -13.69
C THR A 159 9.34 -18.13 -15.05
N MET A 160 8.59 -19.22 -15.10
CA MET A 160 7.85 -19.64 -16.29
C MET A 160 6.36 -19.42 -16.05
N LEU A 161 5.69 -18.75 -16.99
CA LEU A 161 4.25 -18.52 -16.97
C LEU A 161 3.51 -19.73 -17.58
N MET A 162 2.40 -20.11 -16.96
CA MET A 162 1.46 -21.11 -17.47
C MET A 162 0.56 -20.50 -18.57
N SER A 163 -0.30 -21.30 -19.19
CA SER A 163 -1.23 -20.89 -20.26
C SER A 163 -2.23 -19.82 -19.83
N ASP A 164 -2.52 -19.71 -18.53
CA ASP A 164 -3.36 -18.68 -17.92
C ASP A 164 -2.61 -17.37 -17.59
N GLY A 165 -1.29 -17.33 -17.83
CA GLY A 165 -0.42 -16.21 -17.50
C GLY A 165 -0.01 -16.12 -16.03
N SER A 166 -0.33 -17.11 -15.21
CA SER A 166 0.08 -17.17 -13.80
C SER A 166 1.32 -18.06 -13.59
N VAL A 167 1.90 -18.03 -12.39
CA VAL A 167 3.06 -18.85 -12.01
C VAL A 167 2.60 -19.89 -11.01
N SER A 168 3.01 -21.15 -11.19
CA SER A 168 2.68 -22.20 -10.23
C SER A 168 3.24 -21.87 -8.84
N ALA A 169 2.43 -22.10 -7.79
CA ALA A 169 2.84 -21.90 -6.40
C ALA A 169 4.00 -22.83 -5.99
N ALA A 170 4.14 -23.97 -6.67
CA ALA A 170 5.22 -24.94 -6.44
C ALA A 170 6.47 -24.65 -7.29
N TYR A 171 6.50 -23.57 -8.07
CA TYR A 171 7.64 -23.24 -8.92
C TYR A 171 8.89 -22.88 -8.08
N PRO A 172 10.05 -23.51 -8.32
CA PRO A 172 11.24 -23.27 -7.52
C PRO A 172 11.86 -21.91 -7.84
N LYS A 173 12.30 -21.20 -6.78
CA LYS A 173 12.94 -19.88 -6.90
C LYS A 173 14.40 -19.95 -7.34
N ASP A 174 15.10 -21.04 -7.02
CA ASP A 174 16.53 -21.23 -7.28
C ASP A 174 16.83 -22.65 -7.79
N LEU A 175 18.00 -22.84 -8.39
CA LEU A 175 18.45 -24.18 -8.84
C LEU A 175 18.48 -25.21 -7.70
N LYS A 176 18.91 -24.82 -6.50
CA LYS A 176 18.85 -25.70 -5.32
C LYS A 176 17.42 -26.15 -5.02
N GLY A 177 16.46 -25.24 -5.10
CA GLY A 177 15.04 -25.54 -4.93
C GLY A 177 14.56 -26.54 -5.97
N LEU A 178 14.94 -26.35 -7.23
CA LEU A 178 14.61 -27.26 -8.35
C LEU A 178 15.13 -28.68 -8.11
N PHE A 179 16.38 -28.84 -7.65
CA PHE A 179 16.96 -30.16 -7.35
C PHE A 179 16.43 -30.81 -6.08
N SER A 180 15.84 -30.04 -5.16
CA SER A 180 15.26 -30.53 -3.91
C SER A 180 13.78 -30.93 -4.02
N LEU A 181 13.13 -30.70 -5.16
CA LEU A 181 11.73 -31.10 -5.35
C LEU A 181 11.54 -32.62 -5.26
N ASP A 182 10.45 -33.01 -4.61
CA ASP A 182 9.97 -34.38 -4.50
C ASP A 182 9.28 -34.84 -5.80
N ALA A 183 9.08 -36.15 -5.93
CA ALA A 183 8.50 -36.72 -7.16
C ALA A 183 7.05 -36.27 -7.39
N ASP A 184 6.30 -36.02 -6.31
CA ASP A 184 4.88 -35.65 -6.38
C ASP A 184 4.73 -34.20 -6.83
N THR A 185 5.52 -33.27 -6.28
CA THR A 185 5.51 -31.86 -6.74
C THR A 185 5.99 -31.71 -8.19
N ILE A 186 7.02 -32.46 -8.61
CA ILE A 186 7.46 -32.44 -10.02
C ILE A 186 6.35 -32.94 -10.94
N SER A 187 5.65 -34.00 -10.55
CA SER A 187 4.54 -34.55 -11.34
C SER A 187 3.36 -33.59 -11.41
N ALA A 188 3.05 -32.90 -10.31
CA ALA A 188 2.06 -31.83 -10.28
C ALA A 188 2.44 -30.68 -11.22
N LEU A 189 3.70 -30.22 -11.19
CA LEU A 189 4.22 -29.18 -12.09
C LEU A 189 4.15 -29.61 -13.56
N ILE A 190 4.51 -30.85 -13.89
CA ILE A 190 4.41 -31.36 -15.27
C ILE A 190 2.96 -31.26 -15.78
N LYS A 191 2.00 -31.58 -14.92
CA LYS A 191 0.57 -31.49 -15.24
C LYS A 191 0.08 -30.05 -15.34
N GLU A 192 0.47 -29.18 -14.42
CA GLU A 192 0.09 -27.75 -14.40
C GLU A 192 0.65 -26.99 -15.61
N TYR A 193 1.86 -27.31 -16.04
CA TYR A 193 2.49 -26.74 -17.23
C TYR A 193 2.14 -27.48 -18.53
N GLU A 194 1.18 -28.43 -18.48
CA GLU A 194 0.70 -29.22 -19.62
C GLU A 194 1.82 -29.86 -20.44
N LEU A 195 2.90 -30.28 -19.78
CA LEU A 195 4.04 -30.90 -20.45
C LEU A 195 3.67 -32.31 -20.91
N PRO A 196 4.21 -32.79 -22.06
CA PRO A 196 3.92 -34.13 -22.56
C PRO A 196 4.21 -35.22 -21.53
N GLU A 197 3.15 -35.85 -21.04
CA GLU A 197 3.24 -36.94 -20.08
C GLU A 197 4.01 -38.14 -20.67
N PRO A 198 4.78 -38.89 -19.87
CA PRO A 198 5.46 -40.08 -20.34
C PRO A 198 4.46 -41.14 -20.79
N VAL A 199 4.65 -41.66 -22.01
CA VAL A 199 3.84 -42.73 -22.62
C VAL A 199 3.87 -44.03 -21.80
N VAL A 200 4.86 -44.20 -20.92
CA VAL A 200 5.03 -45.40 -20.10
C VAL A 200 4.80 -45.05 -18.62
N ALA A 201 3.90 -45.77 -17.96
CA ALA A 201 3.52 -45.53 -16.55
C ALA A 201 4.70 -45.67 -15.57
N GLU A 202 5.72 -46.45 -15.92
CA GLU A 202 6.96 -46.56 -15.13
C GLU A 202 7.79 -45.27 -15.20
N ALA A 203 7.88 -44.65 -16.38
CA ALA A 203 8.58 -43.38 -16.55
C ALA A 203 7.86 -42.20 -15.90
N ALA A 204 6.57 -42.34 -15.56
CA ALA A 204 5.83 -41.36 -14.77
C ALA A 204 6.27 -41.31 -13.30
N ARG A 205 6.82 -42.42 -12.76
CA ARG A 205 7.30 -42.51 -11.38
C ARG A 205 8.80 -42.17 -11.23
N ASP A 206 9.53 -42.10 -12.34
CA ASP A 206 10.95 -41.81 -12.35
C ASP A 206 11.20 -40.31 -12.13
N ARG A 207 11.47 -39.94 -10.86
CA ARG A 207 11.79 -38.56 -10.45
C ARG A 207 12.83 -37.91 -11.36
N SER A 208 13.95 -38.58 -11.64
CA SER A 208 15.05 -38.02 -12.43
C SER A 208 14.63 -37.72 -13.87
N ARG A 209 13.81 -38.58 -14.49
CA ARG A 209 13.29 -38.35 -15.84
C ARG A 209 12.32 -37.17 -15.88
N ASN A 210 11.42 -37.09 -14.91
CA ASN A 210 10.47 -35.98 -14.78
C ASN A 210 11.20 -34.65 -14.50
N LEU A 211 12.22 -34.68 -13.63
CA LEU A 211 13.07 -33.52 -13.34
C LEU A 211 13.87 -33.09 -14.56
N ASN A 212 14.45 -34.01 -15.34
CA ASN A 212 15.14 -33.70 -16.60
C ASN A 212 14.21 -33.03 -17.61
N ARG A 213 12.94 -33.43 -17.68
CA ARG A 213 11.94 -32.78 -18.54
C ARG A 213 11.62 -31.37 -18.06
N LEU A 214 11.39 -31.20 -16.76
CA LEU A 214 11.15 -29.88 -16.17
C LEU A 214 12.36 -28.96 -16.38
N MET A 215 13.58 -29.46 -16.19
CA MET A 215 14.81 -28.73 -16.48
C MET A 215 14.92 -28.32 -17.96
N HIS A 216 14.60 -29.23 -18.89
CA HIS A 216 14.58 -28.93 -20.31
C HIS A 216 13.54 -27.86 -20.66
N PHE A 217 12.33 -27.95 -20.09
CA PHE A 217 11.28 -26.95 -20.26
C PHE A 217 11.70 -25.58 -19.73
N CYS A 218 12.32 -25.53 -18.55
CA CYS A 218 12.86 -24.30 -17.97
C CYS A 218 14.10 -23.77 -18.71
N GLY A 219 14.64 -24.49 -19.70
CA GLY A 219 15.83 -24.07 -20.47
C GLY A 219 17.16 -24.30 -19.77
N VAL A 220 17.14 -25.06 -18.67
CA VAL A 220 18.33 -25.38 -17.87
C VAL A 220 19.13 -26.49 -18.60
N ARG A 221 20.42 -26.25 -18.85
CA ARG A 221 21.29 -27.17 -19.63
C ARG A 221 21.81 -28.38 -18.84
N TYR A 222 21.23 -28.71 -17.69
CA TYR A 222 21.61 -29.87 -16.90
C TYR A 222 20.82 -31.10 -17.34
N GLN A 223 21.51 -32.23 -17.42
CA GLN A 223 20.90 -33.55 -17.48
C GLN A 223 21.43 -34.32 -16.27
N LEU A 224 20.51 -34.77 -15.42
CA LEU A 224 20.80 -35.82 -14.45
C LEU A 224 20.99 -37.11 -15.25
N VAL A 225 22.23 -37.59 -15.28
CA VAL A 225 22.54 -38.92 -15.80
C VAL A 225 22.36 -39.87 -14.62
N ASP A 226 21.32 -40.69 -14.68
CA ASP A 226 21.20 -41.92 -13.89
C ASP A 226 21.77 -43.09 -14.69
#